data_AF-A0A2T1CQ47-F1
#
_entry.id   AF-A0A2T1CQ47-F1
#
_cell.length_a   1.000
_cell.length_b   1.000
_cell.length_c   1.000
_cell.angle_alpha   90.00
_cell.angle_beta   90.00
_cell.angle_gamma   90.00
#
_symmetry.space_group_name_H-M   'P 1'
#
loop_
_entity.id
_entity.type
_entity.pdbx_description
1 polymer ?
#
loop_
_entity_poly.entity_id
_entity_poly.type
_entity_poly.pdbx_seq_one_letter_code
_entity_poly.pdbx_strand_id
1 'polypeptide(L)' 'MNTEQQLIEKWRNLPLDQQQQVLQFVESLDQHKQKIEQRPFGLCKDEFTVPDDFNEPLPDDILDLFE' A
#
# COMPACT_ATOMS: atom_id res chain seq x y z
N MET A 1 -24.93 -6.93 21.82
CA MET A 1 -25.34 -5.65 21.21
C MET A 1 -25.10 -5.71 19.71
N ASN A 2 -26.06 -5.30 18.89
CA ASN A 2 -25.92 -5.32 17.44
C ASN A 2 -25.01 -4.15 16.99
N THR A 3 -23.93 -4.45 16.28
CA THR A 3 -22.92 -3.48 15.83
C THR A 3 -23.54 -2.40 14.94
N GLU A 4 -24.52 -2.78 14.12
CA GLU A 4 -25.27 -1.86 13.25
C GLU A 4 -26.06 -0.82 14.05
N GLN A 5 -26.68 -1.24 15.16
CA GLN A 5 -27.47 -0.33 15.98
C GLN A 5 -26.61 0.69 16.72
N GLN A 6 -25.44 0.28 17.19
CA GLN A 6 -24.47 1.19 17.80
C GLN A 6 -23.94 2.23 16.80
N LEU A 7 -23.78 1.85 15.53
CA LEU A 7 -23.38 2.77 14.46
C LEU A 7 -24.48 3.79 14.16
N ILE A 8 -25.73 3.36 14.01
CA ILE A 8 -26.88 4.23 13.74
C ILE A 8 -27.08 5.23 14.89
N GLU A 9 -26.94 4.79 16.13
CA GLU A 9 -27.09 5.64 17.31
C GLU A 9 -25.97 6.70 17.38
N LYS A 10 -24.71 6.28 17.19
CA LYS A 10 -23.57 7.22 17.16
C LYS A 10 -23.70 8.24 16.03
N TRP A 11 -24.15 7.81 14.85
CA TRP A 11 -24.29 8.70 13.70
C TRP A 11 -25.35 9.78 13.91
N ARG A 12 -26.47 9.42 14.54
CA ARG A 12 -27.56 10.36 14.85
C ARG A 12 -27.16 11.45 15.84
N ASN A 13 -26.23 11.13 16.75
CA ASN A 13 -25.75 12.05 17.77
C ASN A 13 -24.61 12.97 17.28
N LEU A 14 -24.13 12.79 16.04
CA LEU A 14 -23.07 13.64 15.47
C LEU A 14 -23.62 14.99 14.99
N PRO A 15 -22.86 16.08 15.13
CA PRO A 15 -23.12 17.35 14.47
C PRO A 15 -23.21 17.23 12.94
N LEU A 16 -23.93 18.15 12.29
CA LEU A 16 -24.19 18.11 10.84
C LEU A 16 -22.89 18.10 10.01
N ASP A 17 -21.88 18.85 10.41
CA ASP A 17 -20.57 18.88 9.74
C ASP A 17 -19.86 17.53 9.77
N GLN A 18 -19.99 16.78 10.87
CA GLN A 18 -19.40 15.45 11.01
C GLN A 18 -20.21 14.39 10.26
N GLN A 19 -21.53 14.54 10.20
CA GLN A 19 -22.38 13.68 9.36
C GLN A 19 -21.99 13.79 7.88
N GLN A 20 -21.70 15.01 7.39
CA GLN A 20 -21.23 15.24 6.02
C GLN A 20 -19.85 14.61 5.77
N GLN A 21 -18.92 14.71 6.73
CA GLN A 21 -17.60 14.04 6.61
C GLN A 21 -17.72 12.52 6.53
N VAL A 22 -18.61 11.92 7.33
CA VAL A 22 -18.87 10.48 7.27
C VAL A 22 -19.46 10.09 5.91
N LEU A 23 -20.38 10.89 5.37
CA LEU A 23 -20.95 10.66 4.04
C LEU A 23 -19.86 10.65 2.96
N GLN A 24 -19.00 11.68 2.95
CA GLN A 24 -17.86 11.78 2.03
C GLN A 24 -16.88 10.60 2.18
N PHE A 25 -16.63 10.14 3.40
CA PHE A 25 -15.79 8.99 3.65
C PHE A 25 -16.39 7.70 3.08
N VAL A 26 -17.70 7.46 3.27
CA VAL A 26 -18.35 6.27 2.71
C VAL A 26 -18.32 6.29 1.18
N GLU A 27 -18.52 7.46 0.56
CA GLU A 27 -18.38 7.63 -0.90
C GLU A 27 -16.96 7.33 -1.41
N SER A 28 -15.93 7.60 -0.60
CA SER A 28 -14.54 7.28 -0.98
C SER A 28 -14.19 5.79 -0.85
N LEU A 29 -14.96 5.00 -0.08
CA LEU A 29 -14.69 3.56 0.07
C LEU A 29 -14.81 2.79 -1.24
N ASP A 30 -15.69 3.20 -2.16
CA ASP A 30 -15.76 2.60 -3.49
C ASP A 30 -14.61 3.03 -4.42
N GLN A 31 -14.07 4.23 -4.21
CA GLN A 31 -12.90 4.74 -4.95
C GLN A 31 -11.59 4.04 -4.53
N HIS A 32 -11.53 3.53 -3.29
CA HIS A 32 -10.35 2.87 -2.73
C HIS A 32 -10.41 1.34 -2.76
N LYS A 33 -11.35 0.74 -3.49
CA LYS A 33 -11.20 -0.64 -3.98
C LYS A 33 -10.09 -0.69 -5.04
N GLN A 34 -8.88 -0.33 -4.64
CA GLN A 34 -7.70 -0.65 -5.43
C GLN A 34 -7.66 -2.16 -5.50
N LYS A 35 -7.85 -2.68 -6.72
CA LYS A 35 -7.59 -4.07 -7.03
C LYS A 35 -6.17 -4.31 -6.54
N ILE A 36 -6.00 -5.19 -5.55
CA ILE A 36 -4.68 -5.57 -5.07
C ILE A 36 -4.05 -6.37 -6.21
N GLU A 37 -3.44 -5.66 -7.14
CA GLU A 37 -2.67 -6.27 -8.21
C GLU A 37 -1.35 -6.71 -7.58
N GLN A 38 -1.04 -8.00 -7.73
CA GLN A 38 0.25 -8.50 -7.29
C GLN A 38 1.34 -7.78 -8.07
N ARG A 39 2.35 -7.27 -7.36
CA ARG A 39 3.49 -6.65 -8.01
C ARG A 39 4.14 -7.68 -8.95
N PRO A 40 4.55 -7.27 -10.16
CA PRO A 40 5.26 -8.17 -11.05
C PRO A 40 6.55 -8.66 -10.36
N PHE A 41 6.81 -9.95 -10.47
CA PHE A 41 8.02 -10.55 -9.91
C PHE A 41 9.24 -10.19 -10.77
N GLY A 42 10.29 -9.66 -10.14
CA GLY A 42 11.59 -9.43 -10.76
C GLY A 42 11.55 -8.43 -11.92
N LEU A 43 11.51 -7.13 -11.62
CA LEU A 43 11.53 -6.06 -12.64
C LEU A 43 12.76 -6.13 -13.55
N CYS A 44 13.89 -6.59 -13.01
CA CYS A 44 15.17 -6.75 -13.70
C CYS A 44 15.54 -8.23 -13.85
N LYS A 45 14.54 -9.10 -14.03
CA LYS A 45 14.79 -10.54 -14.23
C LYS A 45 15.64 -10.72 -15.48
N ASP A 46 16.68 -11.56 -15.37
CA ASP A 46 17.63 -11.88 -16.44
C ASP A 46 18.55 -10.70 -16.85
N GLU A 47 18.46 -9.53 -16.20
CA GLU A 47 19.36 -8.38 -16.43
C GLU A 47 20.63 -8.42 -15.56
N PHE A 48 20.63 -9.21 -14.48
CA PHE A 48 21.80 -9.45 -13.65
C PHE A 48 21.94 -10.93 -13.36
N THR A 49 23.18 -11.37 -13.23
CA THR A 49 23.51 -12.73 -12.79
C THR A 49 24.16 -12.62 -11.42
N VAL A 50 23.66 -13.38 -10.45
CA VAL A 50 24.32 -13.52 -9.16
C VAL A 50 25.56 -14.40 -9.36
N PRO A 51 26.76 -13.96 -8.95
CA PRO A 51 27.96 -14.79 -8.99
C PRO A 51 27.79 -16.11 -8.23
N ASP A 52 28.59 -17.12 -8.58
CA ASP A 52 28.53 -18.44 -7.94
C ASP A 52 28.82 -18.37 -6.43
N ASP A 53 29.66 -17.42 -5.99
CA ASP A 53 29.83 -17.07 -4.58
C ASP A 53 29.37 -15.63 -4.31
N PHE A 54 28.26 -15.53 -3.57
CA PHE A 54 27.69 -14.25 -3.16
C PHE A 54 28.61 -13.44 -2.23
N ASN A 55 29.56 -14.09 -1.55
CA ASN A 55 30.48 -13.42 -0.62
C ASN A 55 31.76 -12.91 -1.30
N GLU A 56 31.92 -13.14 -2.61
CA GLU A 56 33.02 -12.53 -3.35
C GLU A 56 32.91 -11.00 -3.34
N PRO A 57 34.05 -10.29 -3.27
CA PRO A 57 34.04 -8.84 -3.33
C PRO A 57 33.41 -8.38 -4.64
N LEU A 58 32.73 -7.22 -4.60
CA LEU A 58 32.21 -6.61 -5.81
C LEU A 58 33.37 -6.22 -6.74
N PRO A 59 33.20 -6.37 -8.08
CA PRO A 59 34.15 -5.89 -9.07
C PRO A 59 34.49 -4.40 -8.91
N ASP A 60 35.75 -4.03 -9.14
CA ASP A 60 36.25 -2.64 -9.00
C ASP A 60 35.45 -1.65 -9.86
N ASP A 61 35.08 -2.04 -11.08
CA ASP A 61 34.28 -1.24 -12.01
C ASP A 61 32.85 -0.98 -11.52
N ILE A 62 32.31 -1.87 -10.68
CA ILE A 62 31.03 -1.67 -10.00
C ILE A 62 31.22 -0.75 -8.79
N LEU A 63 32.31 -0.91 -8.03
CA LEU A 63 32.62 -0.05 -6.87
C LEU A 63 32.80 1.42 -7.30
N ASP A 64 33.44 1.67 -8.44
CA ASP A 64 33.63 2.99 -9.03
C ASP A 64 32.30 3.74 -9.32
N LEU A 65 31.18 3.03 -9.44
CA LEU A 65 29.85 3.65 -9.64
C LEU A 65 29.28 4.29 -8.37
N PHE A 66 29.87 4.02 -7.19
CA PHE A 66 29.38 4.50 -5.90
C PHE A 66 30.19 5.68 -5.33
N GLU A 67 31.23 6.15 -6.02
CA GLU A 67 32.08 7.31 -5.65
C GLU A 67 31.74 8.58 -6.45
#